data_AF-V9ILC8-F1
#
_entry.id   AF-V9ILC8-F1
#
_cell.length_a   1.000
_cell.length_b   1.000
_cell.length_c   1.000
_cell.angle_alpha   90.00
_cell.angle_beta   90.00
_cell.angle_gamma   90.00
#
_symmetry.space_group_name_H-M   'P 1'
#
loop_
_entity.id
_entity.type
_entity.pdbx_description
1 polymer ?
#
loop_
_entity_poly.entity_id
_entity_poly.type
_entity_poly.pdbx_seq_one_letter_code
_entity_poly.pdbx_strand_id
1 'polypeptide(L)'
;MTKISELKPRMALLKKIYDPETKEMLDRGLCLWFPGPNSFTGEDCIEFHVHGGPAVITSILNALAKLHFQLALPGEFTRRAFLNGKLDLTEAEGIGDLIEAETEKQRKQASNQTIGSLYHIYESWRIILLNILANLEAYIDFAEEHNVTSNVLEDTKINIQKLYIKIQQHLSDERKGEIFT
;
A
#
# COMPACT_ATOMS: atom_id res chain seq x y z
N MET A 1 30.61 -11.23 -6.79
CA MET A 1 29.23 -11.02 -7.26
C MET A 1 28.58 -12.38 -7.42
N THR A 2 27.66 -12.72 -6.53
CA THR A 2 26.89 -13.97 -6.56
C THR A 2 25.98 -13.92 -7.80
N LYS A 3 26.03 -14.92 -8.68
CA LYS A 3 25.19 -14.94 -9.89
C LYS A 3 23.70 -15.02 -9.48
N ILE A 4 22.89 -14.11 -10.00
CA ILE A 4 21.44 -14.03 -9.75
C ILE A 4 20.73 -15.33 -10.17
N SER A 5 21.28 -16.08 -11.14
CA SER A 5 20.73 -17.34 -11.67
C SER A 5 20.63 -18.50 -10.66
N GLU A 6 21.17 -18.37 -9.44
CA GLU A 6 21.10 -19.40 -8.40
C GLU A 6 20.18 -19.03 -7.22
N LEU A 7 19.62 -17.82 -7.20
CA LEU A 7 18.71 -17.42 -6.13
C LEU A 7 17.34 -18.02 -6.43
N LYS A 8 16.87 -18.93 -5.60
CA LYS A 8 15.47 -19.37 -5.65
C LYS A 8 14.60 -18.28 -4.99
N PRO A 9 13.51 -17.83 -5.65
CA PRO A 9 12.58 -16.87 -5.06
C PRO A 9 12.10 -17.33 -3.68
N ARG A 10 12.04 -16.39 -2.72
CA ARG A 10 11.46 -16.60 -1.38
C ARG A 10 12.11 -17.74 -0.59
N MET A 11 13.37 -18.04 -0.86
CA MET A 11 14.16 -18.98 -0.08
C MET A 11 15.26 -18.22 0.66
N ALA A 12 15.35 -18.44 1.96
CA ALA A 12 16.46 -17.93 2.75
C ALA A 12 17.74 -18.69 2.41
N LEU A 13 18.76 -17.96 1.95
CA LEU A 13 20.04 -18.53 1.56
C LEU A 13 21.16 -17.94 2.41
N LEU A 14 21.88 -18.79 3.13
CA LEU A 14 23.08 -18.38 3.86
C LEU A 14 24.21 -18.10 2.86
N LYS A 15 24.66 -16.85 2.81
CA LYS A 15 25.69 -16.39 1.86
C LYS A 15 26.75 -15.55 2.56
N LYS A 16 27.96 -15.57 2.00
CA LYS A 16 29.00 -14.60 2.33
C LYS A 16 28.77 -13.37 1.46
N ILE A 17 28.76 -12.20 2.08
CA ILE A 17 28.53 -10.89 1.45
C ILE A 17 29.89 -10.21 1.32
N TYR A 18 30.16 -9.64 0.14
CA TYR A 18 31.47 -9.09 -0.20
C TYR A 18 31.33 -7.68 -0.77
N ASP A 19 32.34 -6.84 -0.51
CA ASP A 19 32.48 -5.58 -1.21
C ASP A 19 32.68 -5.85 -2.72
N PRO A 20 31.93 -5.16 -3.61
CA PRO A 20 31.97 -5.43 -5.03
C PRO A 20 33.31 -5.07 -5.69
N GLU A 21 34.08 -4.16 -5.11
CA GLU A 21 35.36 -3.69 -5.62
C GLU A 21 36.53 -4.41 -4.92
N THR A 22 36.62 -4.29 -3.59
CA THR A 22 37.79 -4.79 -2.81
C THR A 22 37.76 -6.30 -2.62
N LYS A 23 36.59 -6.93 -2.79
CA LYS A 23 36.33 -8.36 -2.50
C LYS A 23 36.53 -8.73 -1.03
N GLU A 24 36.62 -7.77 -0.13
CA GLU A 24 36.61 -8.01 1.31
C GLU A 24 35.28 -8.64 1.74
N MET A 25 35.34 -9.60 2.66
CA MET A 25 34.13 -10.20 3.24
C MET A 25 33.55 -9.24 4.28
N LEU A 26 32.34 -8.75 4.01
CA LEU A 26 31.64 -7.80 4.89
C LEU A 26 30.88 -8.52 6.01
N ASP A 27 30.21 -9.62 5.66
CA ASP A 27 29.46 -10.43 6.61
C ASP A 27 29.13 -11.83 6.04
N ARG A 28 28.62 -12.72 6.90
CA ARG A 28 27.92 -13.95 6.53
C ARG A 28 26.47 -13.87 7.05
N GLY A 29 25.55 -13.59 6.15
CA GLY A 29 24.12 -13.37 6.46
C GLY A 29 23.18 -14.19 5.58
N LEU A 30 21.88 -14.05 5.83
CA LEU A 30 20.85 -14.60 4.95
C LEU A 30 20.53 -13.58 3.85
N CYS A 31 20.30 -14.07 2.64
CA CYS A 31 19.74 -13.30 1.54
C CYS A 31 18.42 -13.92 1.11
N LEU A 32 17.39 -13.09 0.91
CA LEU A 32 16.09 -13.49 0.40
C LEU A 32 15.77 -12.67 -0.85
N TRP A 33 15.51 -13.34 -1.97
CA TRP A 33 15.12 -12.68 -3.22
C TRP A 33 13.61 -12.78 -3.45
N PHE A 34 12.99 -11.64 -3.73
CA PHE A 34 11.58 -11.49 -4.06
C PHE A 34 11.47 -10.90 -5.47
N PRO A 35 11.30 -11.72 -6.52
CA PRO A 35 11.06 -11.20 -7.86
C PRO A 35 9.71 -10.47 -7.93
N GLY A 36 9.67 -9.36 -8.66
CA GLY A 36 8.43 -8.69 -9.03
C GLY A 36 7.53 -9.60 -9.89
N PRO A 37 6.19 -9.45 -9.85
CA PRO A 37 5.40 -8.49 -9.05
C PRO A 37 5.12 -8.97 -7.61
N ASN A 38 5.75 -10.08 -7.21
CA ASN A 38 5.48 -10.78 -5.95
C ASN A 38 6.46 -10.35 -4.85
N SER A 39 6.59 -9.04 -4.64
CA SER A 39 7.34 -8.41 -3.56
C SER A 39 6.49 -7.35 -2.87
N PHE A 40 7.01 -6.75 -1.79
CA PHE A 40 6.32 -5.67 -1.09
C PHE A 40 6.08 -4.44 -1.98
N THR A 41 7.12 -3.96 -2.68
CA THR A 41 6.96 -2.82 -3.59
C THR A 41 6.34 -3.19 -4.93
N GLY A 42 6.29 -4.48 -5.28
CA GLY A 42 5.93 -4.95 -6.62
C GLY A 42 7.11 -4.98 -7.60
N GLU A 43 8.29 -4.52 -7.20
CA GLU A 43 9.53 -4.55 -7.98
C GLU A 43 10.45 -5.72 -7.54
N ASP A 44 11.52 -5.99 -8.28
CA ASP A 44 12.55 -6.94 -7.80
C ASP A 44 13.18 -6.43 -6.50
N CYS A 45 13.08 -7.22 -5.44
CA CYS A 45 13.57 -6.89 -4.11
C CYS A 45 14.50 -7.98 -3.59
N ILE A 46 15.54 -7.58 -2.86
CA ILE A 46 16.39 -8.50 -2.11
C ILE A 46 16.53 -7.99 -0.68
N GLU A 47 16.36 -8.87 0.29
CA GLU A 47 16.58 -8.57 1.70
C GLU A 47 17.87 -9.22 2.17
N PHE A 48 18.71 -8.44 2.86
CA PHE A 48 19.91 -8.92 3.53
C PHE A 48 19.65 -8.94 5.04
N HIS A 49 19.66 -10.13 5.64
CA HIS A 49 19.55 -10.30 7.09
C HIS A 49 20.95 -10.58 7.63
N VAL A 50 21.55 -9.53 8.19
CA VAL A 50 22.97 -9.46 8.57
C VAL A 50 23.12 -9.23 10.07
N HIS A 51 24.33 -9.39 10.59
CA HIS A 51 24.60 -9.04 11.98
C HIS A 51 24.37 -7.54 12.20
N GLY A 52 23.61 -7.18 13.24
CA GLY A 52 23.14 -5.81 13.51
C GLY A 52 24.21 -4.82 14.02
N GLY A 53 25.50 -5.12 13.86
CA GLY A 53 26.57 -4.23 14.25
C GLY A 53 26.60 -2.98 13.34
N PRO A 54 26.69 -1.75 13.88
CA PRO A 54 26.69 -0.54 13.06
C PRO A 54 27.77 -0.53 11.96
N ALA A 55 28.94 -1.11 12.24
CA ALA A 55 30.03 -1.25 11.26
C ALA A 55 29.66 -2.17 10.08
N VAL A 56 28.95 -3.27 10.34
CA VAL A 56 28.48 -4.22 9.31
C VAL A 56 27.39 -3.58 8.46
N ILE A 57 26.42 -2.90 9.08
CA ILE A 57 25.35 -2.21 8.36
C ILE A 57 25.95 -1.12 7.46
N THR A 58 26.85 -0.30 8.01
CA THR A 58 27.50 0.79 7.25
C THR A 58 28.34 0.24 6.09
N SER A 59 29.10 -0.83 6.30
CA SER A 59 29.93 -1.42 5.23
C SER A 59 29.09 -2.00 4.09
N ILE A 60 27.96 -2.64 4.40
CA ILE A 60 27.03 -3.16 3.40
C ILE A 60 26.35 -2.03 2.63
N LEU A 61 25.87 -0.98 3.30
CA LEU A 61 25.25 0.16 2.62
C LEU A 61 26.25 0.87 1.68
N ASN A 62 27.49 1.06 2.12
CA ASN A 62 28.55 1.61 1.27
C ASN A 62 28.84 0.71 0.06
N ALA A 63 28.86 -0.61 0.26
CA ALA A 63 29.05 -1.57 -0.82
C ALA A 63 27.89 -1.53 -1.85
N LEU A 64 26.65 -1.35 -1.39
CA LEU A 64 25.48 -1.19 -2.26
C LEU A 64 25.53 0.13 -3.05
N ALA A 65 25.97 1.23 -2.43
CA ALA A 65 26.10 2.53 -3.10
C ALA A 65 27.05 2.48 -4.33
N LYS A 66 28.07 1.62 -4.30
CA LYS A 66 28.99 1.37 -5.42
C LYS A 66 28.33 0.64 -6.60
N LEU A 67 27.18 -0.01 -6.38
CA LEU A 67 26.44 -0.80 -7.38
C LEU A 67 25.25 -0.04 -7.98
N HIS A 68 25.25 1.30 -7.89
CA HIS A 68 24.18 2.20 -8.34
C HIS A 68 22.88 2.11 -7.51
N PHE A 69 22.92 1.51 -6.32
CA PHE A 69 21.81 1.66 -5.37
C PHE A 69 21.90 3.01 -4.66
N GLN A 70 20.74 3.56 -4.30
CA GLN A 70 20.62 4.78 -3.52
C GLN A 70 19.91 4.48 -2.20
N LEU A 71 20.20 5.29 -1.17
CA LEU A 71 19.45 5.24 0.07
C LEU A 71 18.01 5.66 -0.20
N ALA A 72 17.07 4.89 0.34
CA ALA A 72 15.66 5.19 0.24
C ALA A 72 15.32 6.46 1.06
N LEU A 73 14.39 7.25 0.54
CA LEU A 73 13.76 8.34 1.28
C LEU A 73 12.78 7.77 2.34
N PRO A 74 12.40 8.58 3.35
CA PRO A 74 11.37 8.19 4.31
C PRO A 74 10.09 7.71 3.61
N GLY A 75 9.61 6.52 3.97
CA GLY A 75 8.40 5.92 3.39
C GLY A 75 8.48 5.49 1.93
N GLU A 76 9.66 5.58 1.29
CA GLU A 76 9.76 5.36 -0.17
C GLU A 76 9.32 3.96 -0.61
N PHE A 77 9.67 2.91 0.16
CA PHE A 77 9.22 1.55 -0.15
C PHE A 77 7.69 1.43 -0.13
N THR A 78 7.03 1.95 0.89
CA THR A 78 5.56 1.96 0.99
C THR A 78 4.94 2.80 -0.12
N ARG A 79 5.53 3.96 -0.44
CA ARG A 79 5.09 4.80 -1.57
C ARG A 79 5.15 4.04 -2.90
N ARG A 80 6.23 3.31 -3.17
CA ARG A 80 6.36 2.49 -4.37
C ARG A 80 5.35 1.34 -4.39
N ALA A 81 5.11 0.68 -3.26
CA ALA A 81 4.07 -0.33 -3.13
C ALA A 81 2.68 0.23 -3.50
N PHE A 82 2.32 1.41 -2.99
CA PHE A 82 1.09 2.12 -3.36
C PHE A 82 1.03 2.42 -4.87
N LEU A 83 2.08 3.02 -5.44
CA LEU A 83 2.13 3.36 -6.85
C LEU A 83 2.03 2.14 -7.79
N ASN A 84 2.50 0.97 -7.32
CA ASN A 84 2.42 -0.29 -8.04
C ASN A 84 1.13 -1.09 -7.73
N GLY A 85 0.17 -0.48 -7.03
CA GLY A 85 -1.11 -1.12 -6.69
C GLY A 85 -0.98 -2.33 -5.78
N LYS A 86 0.10 -2.41 -4.99
CA LYS A 86 0.31 -3.47 -3.98
C LYS A 86 -0.45 -3.18 -2.70
N LEU A 87 -0.73 -1.91 -2.45
CA LEU A 87 -1.42 -1.37 -1.30
C LEU A 87 -2.32 -0.21 -1.77
N ASP A 88 -3.44 0.02 -1.11
CA ASP A 88 -4.18 1.28 -1.21
C ASP A 88 -3.64 2.34 -0.22
N LEU A 89 -4.21 3.55 -0.25
CA LEU A 89 -3.74 4.65 0.59
C LEU A 89 -4.05 4.41 2.08
N THR A 90 -5.20 3.80 2.39
CA THR A 90 -5.59 3.49 3.77
C THR A 90 -4.69 2.39 4.37
N GLU A 91 -4.26 1.44 3.55
CA GLU A 91 -3.28 0.43 3.97
C GLU A 91 -1.89 1.04 4.18
N ALA A 92 -1.46 1.95 3.30
CA ALA A 92 -0.18 2.65 3.44
C ALA A 92 -0.10 3.51 4.71
N GLU A 93 -1.18 4.24 5.03
CA GLU A 93 -1.32 5.01 6.28
C GLU A 93 -1.36 4.07 7.49
N GLY A 94 -2.12 2.99 7.42
CA GLY A 94 -2.21 1.99 8.48
C GLY A 94 -0.87 1.35 8.86
N ILE A 95 0.05 1.19 7.90
CA ILE A 95 1.43 0.74 8.18
C ILE A 95 2.18 1.76 9.04
N GLY A 96 2.07 3.05 8.73
CA GLY A 96 2.68 4.12 9.51
C GLY A 96 2.16 4.14 10.93
N ASP A 97 0.83 4.14 11.08
CA ASP A 97 0.15 4.10 12.38
C ASP A 97 0.52 2.86 13.19
N LEU A 98 0.73 1.72 12.53
CA LEU A 98 1.11 0.47 13.19
C LEU A 98 2.55 0.53 13.73
N ILE A 99 3.46 1.19 13.01
CA ILE A 99 4.85 1.39 13.43
C ILE A 99 4.91 2.36 14.62
N GLU A 100 4.06 3.39 14.64
CA GLU A 100 4.02 4.43 15.68
C GLU A 100 3.15 4.07 16.90
N ALA A 101 2.39 2.98 16.85
CA ALA A 101 1.47 2.59 17.91
C ALA A 101 2.15 2.34 19.27
N GLU A 102 1.81 3.14 20.28
CA GLU A 102 2.33 3.00 21.66
C GLU A 102 1.41 2.17 22.56
N THR A 103 0.12 2.06 22.21
CA THR A 103 -0.88 1.32 22.97
C THR A 103 -1.47 0.16 22.18
N GLU A 104 -1.92 -0.88 22.88
CA GLU A 104 -2.61 -2.02 22.26
C GLU A 104 -3.87 -1.61 21.49
N LYS A 105 -4.54 -0.53 21.92
CA LYS A 105 -5.70 0.02 21.24
C LYS A 105 -5.30 0.64 19.88
N GLN A 106 -4.25 1.45 19.85
CA GLN A 106 -3.70 2.03 18.62
C GLN A 106 -3.22 0.92 17.66
N ARG A 107 -2.49 -0.08 18.18
CA ARG A 107 -2.02 -1.22 17.37
C ARG A 107 -3.17 -1.98 16.72
N LYS A 108 -4.25 -2.27 17.47
CA LYS A 108 -5.44 -2.93 16.92
C LYS A 108 -6.15 -2.08 15.86
N GLN A 109 -6.23 -0.77 16.08
CA GLN A 109 -6.85 0.15 15.13
C GLN A 109 -6.06 0.23 13.82
N ALA A 110 -4.74 0.48 13.90
CA ALA A 110 -3.86 0.53 12.74
C ALA A 110 -3.83 -0.80 11.97
N SER A 111 -3.84 -1.93 12.68
CA SER A 111 -3.94 -3.26 12.07
C SER A 111 -5.24 -3.45 11.30
N ASN A 112 -6.36 -2.90 11.75
CA ASN A 112 -7.65 -3.00 11.04
C ASN A 112 -7.71 -2.11 9.79
N GLN A 113 -7.04 -0.96 9.80
CA GLN A 113 -6.90 -0.09 8.62
C GLN A 113 -6.00 -0.74 7.56
N THR A 114 -4.90 -1.37 7.99
CA THR A 114 -3.98 -2.13 7.11
C THR A 114 -4.65 -3.32 6.40
N ILE A 115 -5.83 -3.75 6.87
CA ILE A 115 -6.60 -4.87 6.27
C ILE A 115 -7.58 -4.38 5.17
N GLY A 116 -7.57 -3.08 4.82
CA GLY A 116 -8.38 -2.54 3.72
C GLY A 116 -9.87 -2.41 4.04
N SER A 117 -10.25 -2.46 5.33
CA SER A 117 -11.65 -2.38 5.75
C SER A 117 -12.33 -1.06 5.35
N LEU A 118 -11.59 0.05 5.37
CA LEU A 118 -12.04 1.36 4.90
C LEU A 118 -12.11 1.44 3.38
N TYR A 119 -11.12 0.86 2.68
CA TYR A 119 -11.12 0.81 1.23
C TYR A 119 -12.40 0.19 0.66
N HIS A 120 -12.86 -0.93 1.22
CA HIS A 120 -14.11 -1.56 0.76
C HIS A 120 -15.34 -0.66 0.92
N ILE A 121 -15.40 0.11 2.02
CA ILE A 121 -16.48 1.07 2.26
C ILE A 121 -16.41 2.18 1.21
N TYR A 122 -15.24 2.80 1.04
CA TYR A 122 -15.05 3.94 0.15
C TYR A 122 -15.21 3.55 -1.33
N GLU A 123 -14.72 2.38 -1.74
CA GLU A 123 -14.92 1.88 -3.10
C GLU A 123 -16.40 1.56 -3.36
N SER A 124 -17.13 1.02 -2.38
CA SER A 124 -18.57 0.81 -2.53
C SER A 124 -19.33 2.12 -2.76
N TRP A 125 -18.94 3.19 -2.07
CA TRP A 125 -19.52 4.52 -2.24
C TRP A 125 -19.17 5.13 -3.59
N ARG A 126 -17.92 4.97 -4.03
CA ARG A 126 -17.46 5.39 -5.36
C ARG A 126 -18.27 4.74 -6.47
N ILE A 127 -18.52 3.42 -6.39
CA ILE A 127 -19.36 2.70 -7.36
C ILE A 127 -20.79 3.25 -7.39
N ILE A 128 -21.38 3.54 -6.23
CA ILE A 128 -22.73 4.14 -6.14
C ILE A 128 -22.75 5.52 -6.83
N LEU A 129 -21.74 6.36 -6.58
CA LEU A 129 -21.62 7.69 -7.19
C LEU A 129 -21.43 7.62 -8.70
N LEU A 130 -20.64 6.66 -9.20
CA LEU A 130 -20.46 6.45 -10.64
C LEU A 130 -21.78 6.05 -11.32
N ASN A 131 -22.57 5.18 -10.70
CA ASN A 131 -23.88 4.80 -11.24
C ASN A 131 -24.86 5.97 -11.25
N ILE A 132 -24.84 6.80 -10.20
CA ILE A 132 -25.64 8.04 -10.14
C ILE A 132 -25.23 9.00 -11.26
N LEU A 133 -23.93 9.19 -11.47
CA LEU A 133 -23.41 10.06 -12.52
C LEU A 133 -23.85 9.58 -13.90
N ALA A 134 -23.68 8.28 -14.19
CA ALA A 134 -24.11 7.68 -15.46
C ALA A 134 -25.62 7.84 -15.71
N ASN A 135 -26.45 7.67 -14.67
CA ASN A 135 -27.90 7.86 -14.78
C ASN A 135 -28.28 9.32 -15.05
N LEU A 136 -27.57 10.28 -14.44
CA LEU A 136 -27.80 11.71 -14.67
C LEU A 136 -27.35 12.13 -16.06
N GLU A 137 -26.20 11.65 -16.54
CA GLU A 137 -25.72 11.88 -17.91
C GLU A 137 -26.73 11.35 -18.93
N ALA A 138 -27.20 10.11 -18.75
CA ALA A 138 -28.24 9.55 -19.62
C ALA A 138 -29.55 10.36 -19.56
N TYR A 139 -29.96 10.85 -18.38
CA TYR A 139 -31.14 11.70 -18.28
C TYR A 139 -30.99 13.01 -19.07
N ILE A 140 -29.82 13.65 -18.99
CA ILE A 140 -29.54 14.91 -19.70
C ILE A 140 -29.52 14.66 -21.22
N ASP A 141 -28.84 13.60 -21.67
CA ASP A 141 -28.67 13.30 -23.09
C ASP A 141 -29.97 12.86 -23.78
N PHE A 142 -30.90 12.24 -23.04
CA PHE A 142 -32.16 11.69 -23.59
C PHE A 142 -33.43 12.39 -23.06
N ALA A 143 -33.31 13.62 -22.57
CA ALA A 143 -34.42 14.37 -21.95
C ALA A 143 -35.64 14.59 -22.86
N GLU A 144 -35.47 14.57 -24.19
CA GLU A 144 -36.55 14.74 -25.18
C GLU A 144 -37.32 13.44 -25.49
N GLU A 145 -36.79 12.27 -25.11
CA GLU A 145 -37.47 10.98 -25.25
C GLU A 145 -38.46 10.76 -24.09
N HIS A 146 -39.67 11.33 -24.24
CA HIS A 146 -40.73 11.54 -23.24
C HIS A 146 -41.24 10.33 -22.40
N ASN A 147 -40.67 9.13 -22.49
CA ASN A 147 -41.24 7.91 -21.87
C ASN A 147 -40.29 7.06 -21.01
N VAL A 148 -39.02 7.45 -20.77
CA VAL A 148 -38.04 6.58 -20.06
C VAL A 148 -37.47 7.20 -18.77
N THR A 149 -37.74 8.48 -18.49
CA THR A 149 -36.83 9.28 -17.63
C THR A 149 -37.37 9.67 -16.25
N SER A 150 -38.66 9.53 -15.96
CA SER A 150 -39.24 10.03 -14.69
C SER A 150 -38.76 9.24 -13.46
N ASN A 151 -38.62 7.92 -13.57
CA ASN A 151 -38.18 7.08 -12.44
C ASN A 151 -36.69 7.22 -12.16
N VAL A 152 -35.88 7.54 -13.18
CA VAL A 152 -34.41 7.63 -13.07
C VAL A 152 -34.00 8.73 -12.11
N LEU A 153 -34.64 9.90 -12.17
CA LEU A 153 -34.35 11.01 -11.26
C LEU A 153 -34.78 10.71 -9.81
N GLU A 154 -35.95 10.10 -9.63
CA GLU A 154 -36.47 9.72 -8.31
C GLU A 154 -35.53 8.69 -7.64
N ASP A 155 -35.15 7.64 -8.38
CA ASP A 155 -34.24 6.60 -7.92
C ASP A 155 -32.84 7.17 -7.61
N THR A 156 -32.35 8.06 -8.46
CA THR A 156 -31.08 8.76 -8.25
C THR A 156 -31.11 9.59 -6.97
N LYS A 157 -32.18 10.35 -6.75
CA LYS A 157 -32.37 11.15 -5.53
C LYS A 157 -32.40 10.28 -4.28
N ILE A 158 -33.13 9.17 -4.30
CA ILE A 158 -33.19 8.21 -3.20
C ILE A 158 -31.78 7.63 -2.91
N ASN A 159 -31.04 7.25 -3.95
CA ASN A 159 -29.70 6.68 -3.79
C ASN A 159 -28.70 7.69 -3.24
N ILE A 160 -28.74 8.95 -3.69
CA ILE A 160 -27.94 10.05 -3.11
C ILE A 160 -28.27 10.23 -1.63
N GLN A 161 -29.55 10.28 -1.26
CA GLN A 161 -29.96 10.45 0.14
C GLN A 161 -29.48 9.29 1.01
N LYS A 162 -29.62 8.05 0.54
CA LYS A 162 -29.11 6.86 1.25
C LYS A 162 -27.59 6.93 1.44
N LEU A 163 -26.85 7.30 0.39
CA LEU A 163 -25.40 7.43 0.47
C LEU A 163 -24.99 8.55 1.41
N TYR A 164 -25.65 9.70 1.35
CA TYR A 164 -25.43 10.82 2.27
C TYR A 164 -25.60 10.39 3.73
N ILE A 165 -26.68 9.66 4.05
CA ILE A 165 -26.91 9.15 5.41
C ILE A 165 -25.77 8.21 5.84
N LYS A 166 -25.34 7.29 4.96
CA LYS A 166 -24.23 6.38 5.26
C LYS A 166 -22.92 7.13 5.55
N ILE A 167 -22.60 8.15 4.74
CA ILE A 167 -21.41 8.99 4.95
C ILE A 167 -21.54 9.76 6.27
N GLN A 168 -22.70 10.35 6.54
CA GLN A 168 -22.92 11.08 7.80
C GLN A 168 -22.79 10.16 9.02
N GLN A 169 -23.30 8.93 8.95
CA GLN A 169 -23.14 7.92 10.01
C GLN A 169 -21.68 7.55 10.22
N HIS A 170 -20.92 7.35 9.14
CA HIS A 170 -19.48 7.07 9.21
C HIS A 170 -18.69 8.23 9.81
N LEU A 171 -18.99 9.48 9.43
CA LEU A 171 -18.38 10.68 10.01
C LEU A 171 -18.78 10.91 11.48
N SER A 172 -19.96 10.44 11.87
CA SER A 172 -20.52 10.58 13.23
C SER A 172 -20.05 9.47 14.19
N ASP A 173 -19.30 8.47 13.72
CA ASP A 173 -18.69 7.41 14.55
C ASP A 173 -17.53 7.93 15.42
N GLU A 174 -17.55 9.21 15.82
CA GLU A 174 -16.50 9.87 16.63
C GLU A 174 -15.08 9.68 16.07
N ARG A 175 -14.94 9.44 14.76
CA ARG A 175 -13.68 9.05 14.12
C ARG A 175 -13.01 7.84 14.81
N LYS A 176 -13.77 6.89 15.35
CA LYS A 176 -13.22 5.62 15.88
C LYS A 176 -12.43 4.83 14.83
N GLY A 177 -12.57 5.16 13.54
CA GLY A 177 -11.77 4.66 12.43
C GLY A 177 -10.68 5.59 11.87
N GLU A 178 -10.63 6.88 12.21
CA GLU A 178 -9.64 7.86 11.72
C GLU A 178 -9.00 8.58 12.91
N ILE A 179 -7.70 8.40 13.13
CA ILE A 179 -7.08 8.68 14.44
C ILE A 179 -6.89 10.18 14.70
N PHE A 180 -7.16 10.51 15.96
CA PHE A 180 -6.64 11.61 16.76
C PHE A 180 -5.13 11.85 16.53
N THR A 181 -4.79 12.97 15.91
CA THR A 181 -3.48 13.64 16.10
C THR A 181 -3.26 14.05 17.55
#